data_AF-A0A414PM83-F1
#
_entry.id   AF-A0A414PM83-F1
#
_cell.length_a   1.000
_cell.length_b   1.000
_cell.length_c   1.000
_cell.angle_alpha   90.00
_cell.angle_beta   90.00
_cell.angle_gamma   90.00
#
_symmetry.space_group_name_H-M   'P 1'
#
loop_
_entity.id
_entity.type
_entity.pdbx_description
1 polymer ?
#
loop_
_entity_poly.entity_id
_entity_poly.type
_entity_poly.pdbx_seq_one_letter_code
_entity_poly.pdbx_strand_id
1 'polypeptide(L)'
;MTKTKLKVLIVIIILISFVIVVKNKKIENYPQNTIDVIIAYKEGGGTDIGTRLLLKKIQKSFPISFNIKNIPGKNGGIGYSTILGAKPDGYTIGVINFPNFLSLSLQKKLNIQKMIWK
;
A
#
# COMPACT_ATOMS: atom_id res chain seq x y z
N MET A 1 -14.81 -55.92 0.33
CA MET A 1 -14.09 -55.00 -0.57
C MET A 1 -12.61 -55.36 -0.56
N THR A 2 -11.96 -55.59 -1.72
CA THR A 2 -10.55 -56.04 -1.77
C THR A 2 -9.59 -54.90 -1.41
N LYS A 3 -8.42 -55.21 -0.83
CA LYS A 3 -7.42 -54.20 -0.41
C LYS A 3 -7.05 -53.22 -1.54
N THR A 4 -7.10 -53.68 -2.79
CA THR A 4 -6.87 -52.87 -4.00
C THR A 4 -7.98 -51.84 -4.23
N LYS A 5 -9.26 -52.22 -4.08
CA LYS A 5 -10.40 -51.30 -4.22
C LYS A 5 -10.39 -50.22 -3.12
N LEU A 6 -9.95 -50.57 -1.92
CA LEU A 6 -9.82 -49.61 -0.81
C LEU A 6 -8.73 -48.56 -1.06
N LYS A 7 -7.57 -48.96 -1.59
CA LYS A 7 -6.47 -48.03 -1.95
C LYS A 7 -6.88 -47.05 -3.06
N VAL A 8 -7.59 -47.53 -4.08
CA VAL A 8 -8.08 -46.69 -5.18
C VAL A 8 -9.09 -45.66 -4.67
N LEU A 9 -9.99 -46.06 -3.76
CA LEU A 9 -10.96 -45.16 -3.16
C LEU A 9 -10.30 -44.04 -2.34
N ILE A 10 -9.25 -44.38 -1.57
CA ILE A 10 -8.49 -43.39 -0.77
C ILE A 10 -7.81 -42.36 -1.68
N VAL A 11 -7.19 -42.80 -2.79
CA VAL A 11 -6.56 -41.89 -3.75
C VAL A 11 -7.58 -40.96 -4.41
N ILE A 12 -8.75 -41.47 -4.76
CA ILE A 12 -9.85 -40.64 -5.30
C ILE A 12 -10.32 -39.60 -4.28
N ILE A 13 -10.47 -39.96 -3.01
CA ILE A 13 -10.86 -39.02 -1.95
C ILE A 13 -9.81 -37.92 -1.76
N ILE A 14 -8.52 -38.27 -1.79
CA ILE A 14 -7.42 -37.30 -1.69
C ILE A 14 -7.42 -36.34 -2.89
N LEU A 15 -7.62 -36.86 -4.10
CA LEU A 15 -7.71 -36.04 -5.31
C LEU A 15 -8.91 -35.09 -5.28
N ILE A 16 -10.07 -35.57 -4.83
CA ILE A 16 -11.28 -34.74 -4.69
C ILE A 16 -11.07 -33.66 -3.62
N SER A 17 -10.45 -34.00 -2.49
CA SER A 17 -10.12 -33.04 -1.44
C SER A 17 -9.19 -31.93 -1.95
N PHE A 18 -8.19 -32.28 -2.76
CA PHE A 18 -7.26 -31.31 -3.35
C PHE A 18 -7.97 -30.31 -4.29
N VAL A 19 -8.94 -30.76 -5.09
CA VAL A 19 -9.72 -29.90 -5.99
C VAL A 19 -10.60 -28.89 -5.24
N ILE A 20 -11.15 -29.28 -4.07
CA ILE A 20 -12.00 -28.41 -3.25
C ILE A 20 -11.17 -27.26 -2.62
N VAL A 21 -9.93 -27.54 -2.21
CA VAL A 21 -9.04 -26.54 -1.60
C VAL A 21 -8.62 -25.44 -2.59
N VAL A 22 -8.38 -25.79 -3.86
CA VAL A 22 -7.95 -24.82 -4.88
C VAL A 22 -9.08 -23.84 -5.28
N LYS A 23 -10.34 -24.25 -5.16
CA LYS A 23 -11.50 -23.45 -5.62
C LYS A 23 -11.88 -22.30 -4.68
N ASN A 24 -11.33 -22.25 -3.48
CA ASN A 24 -11.70 -21.27 -2.44
C ASN A 24 -10.80 -20.03 -2.34
N LYS A 25 -10.03 -19.70 -3.39
CA LYS A 25 -9.40 -18.37 -3.44
C LYS A 25 -10.43 -17.36 -3.93
N LYS A 26 -11.28 -16.87 -3.01
CA LYS A 26 -12.10 -15.67 -3.26
C LYS A 26 -11.13 -14.55 -3.63
N ILE A 27 -11.24 -14.05 -4.87
CA ILE A 27 -10.71 -12.73 -5.21
C ILE A 27 -11.55 -11.76 -4.38
N GLU A 28 -11.02 -11.32 -3.26
CA GLU A 28 -11.65 -10.21 -2.53
C GLU A 28 -11.57 -8.98 -3.44
N ASN A 29 -12.73 -8.42 -3.78
CA ASN A 29 -12.81 -7.21 -4.60
C ASN A 29 -12.21 -6.05 -3.80
N TYR A 30 -10.91 -5.81 -3.99
CA TYR A 30 -10.21 -4.67 -3.41
C TYR A 30 -10.64 -3.37 -4.10
N PRO A 31 -10.78 -2.27 -3.35
CA PRO A 31 -10.81 -2.13 -1.90
C PRO A 31 -12.24 -2.19 -1.37
N GLN A 32 -12.40 -2.69 -0.14
CA GLN A 32 -13.70 -2.77 0.55
C GLN A 32 -13.82 -1.75 1.68
N ASN A 33 -12.70 -1.14 2.06
CA ASN A 33 -12.59 -0.19 3.16
C ASN A 33 -12.01 1.14 2.67
N THR A 34 -12.08 2.16 3.55
CA THR A 34 -11.42 3.45 3.34
C THR A 34 -9.92 3.26 3.18
N ILE A 35 -9.33 3.94 2.20
CA ILE A 35 -7.87 3.98 2.02
C ILE A 35 -7.30 5.19 2.75
N ASP A 36 -6.34 4.96 3.62
CA ASP A 36 -5.55 6.02 4.25
C ASP A 36 -4.53 6.58 3.24
N VAL A 37 -4.49 7.89 3.10
CA VAL A 37 -3.56 8.59 2.21
C VAL A 37 -2.63 9.44 3.06
N ILE A 38 -1.38 9.01 3.18
CA ILE A 38 -0.36 9.72 3.95
C ILE A 38 0.31 10.77 3.07
N ILE A 39 0.28 12.02 3.53
CA ILE A 39 0.94 13.16 2.90
C ILE A 39 2.04 13.65 3.84
N ALA A 40 3.30 13.60 3.40
CA ALA A 40 4.46 13.95 4.23
C ALA A 40 4.66 15.47 4.46
N TYR A 41 3.61 16.27 4.22
CA TYR A 41 3.63 17.72 4.20
C TYR A 41 2.41 18.29 4.92
N LYS A 42 2.51 19.56 5.34
CA LYS A 42 1.42 20.26 6.02
C LYS A 42 0.16 20.30 5.14
N GLU A 43 -0.99 20.28 5.81
CA GLU A 43 -2.29 20.56 5.19
C GLU A 43 -2.30 21.92 4.50
N GLY A 44 -3.08 22.06 3.44
CA GLY A 44 -3.19 23.30 2.66
C GLY A 44 -1.96 23.64 1.78
N GLY A 45 -0.87 22.90 1.88
CA GLY A 45 0.26 23.02 0.97
C GLY A 45 -0.04 22.48 -0.44
N GLY A 46 0.82 22.81 -1.42
CA GLY A 46 0.63 22.39 -2.82
C GLY A 46 0.45 20.87 -3.01
N THR A 47 1.20 20.05 -2.28
CA THR A 47 1.05 18.59 -2.30
C THR A 47 -0.29 18.12 -1.73
N ASP A 48 -0.77 18.76 -0.65
CA ASP A 48 -2.07 18.43 -0.04
C ASP A 48 -3.22 18.79 -0.97
N ILE A 49 -3.23 20.01 -1.50
CA ILE A 49 -4.25 20.50 -2.43
C ILE A 49 -4.28 19.63 -3.69
N GLY A 50 -3.12 19.37 -4.30
CA GLY A 50 -3.02 18.53 -5.50
C GLY A 50 -3.55 17.11 -5.25
N THR A 51 -3.24 16.53 -4.09
CA THR A 51 -3.74 15.20 -3.71
C THR A 51 -5.26 15.21 -3.54
N ARG A 52 -5.83 16.20 -2.84
CA ARG A 52 -7.28 16.31 -2.65
C ARG A 52 -8.03 16.42 -3.99
N LEU A 53 -7.50 17.20 -4.93
CA LEU A 53 -8.07 17.33 -6.27
C LEU A 53 -8.01 16.01 -7.05
N LEU A 54 -6.88 15.30 -6.98
CA LEU A 54 -6.71 14.01 -7.62
C LEU A 54 -7.68 12.97 -7.05
N LEU A 55 -7.75 12.83 -5.72
CA LEU A 55 -8.64 11.88 -5.06
C LEU A 55 -10.11 12.18 -5.37
N LYS A 56 -10.51 13.46 -5.39
CA LYS A 56 -11.86 13.87 -5.81
C LYS A 56 -12.20 13.42 -7.24
N LYS A 57 -11.22 13.39 -8.15
CA LYS A 57 -11.42 12.87 -9.51
C LYS A 57 -11.49 11.35 -9.53
N ILE A 58 -10.61 10.66 -8.78
CA ILE A 58 -10.61 9.20 -8.66
C ILE A 58 -11.95 8.69 -8.12
N GLN A 59 -12.51 9.36 -7.11
CA GLN A 59 -13.80 9.02 -6.52
C GLN A 59 -14.97 8.98 -7.51
N LYS A 60 -14.88 9.68 -8.65
CA LYS A 60 -15.92 9.64 -9.70
C LYS A 60 -15.93 8.32 -10.48
N SER A 61 -14.77 7.68 -10.64
CA SER A 61 -14.61 6.42 -11.38
C SER A 61 -14.51 5.22 -10.43
N PHE A 62 -14.14 5.48 -9.19
CA PHE A 62 -13.91 4.47 -8.17
C PHE A 62 -14.50 4.94 -6.84
N PRO A 63 -15.75 4.54 -6.51
CA PRO A 63 -16.52 5.11 -5.41
C PRO A 63 -16.03 4.60 -4.05
N ILE A 64 -14.82 4.99 -3.67
CA ILE A 64 -14.15 4.59 -2.44
C ILE A 64 -13.83 5.82 -1.60
N SER A 65 -13.82 5.63 -0.29
CA SER A 65 -13.47 6.70 0.65
C SER A 65 -11.95 6.79 0.80
N PHE A 66 -11.45 8.02 0.89
CA PHE A 66 -10.05 8.29 1.19
C PHE A 66 -9.96 9.12 2.47
N ASN A 67 -9.07 8.72 3.38
CA ASN A 67 -8.79 9.44 4.61
C ASN A 67 -7.37 10.04 4.54
N ILE A 68 -7.28 11.36 4.39
CA ILE A 68 -5.98 12.04 4.27
C ILE A 68 -5.39 12.27 5.66
N LYS A 69 -4.13 11.85 5.83
CA LYS A 69 -3.33 12.06 7.03
C LYS A 69 -2.08 12.87 6.67
N ASN A 70 -2.05 14.13 7.08
CA ASN A 70 -0.88 15.00 6.92
C ASN A 70 0.13 14.75 8.05
N ILE A 71 1.31 14.24 7.71
CA ILE A 71 2.39 13.89 8.66
C ILE A 71 3.67 14.64 8.25
N PRO A 72 3.79 15.94 8.57
CA PRO A 72 4.96 16.74 8.22
C PRO A 72 6.19 16.43 9.10
N GLY A 73 7.37 16.76 8.59
CA GLY A 73 8.62 16.81 9.39
C GLY A 73 9.83 16.17 8.69
N LYS A 74 11.04 16.63 9.05
CA LYS A 74 12.32 16.19 8.49
C LYS A 74 12.33 16.12 6.95
N ASN A 75 11.88 17.18 6.29
CA ASN A 75 11.75 17.26 4.83
C ASN A 75 10.93 16.11 4.19
N GLY A 76 9.95 15.57 4.94
CA GLY A 76 9.11 14.45 4.53
C GLY A 76 9.53 13.11 5.15
N GLY A 77 10.71 13.03 5.78
CA GLY A 77 11.25 11.80 6.33
C GLY A 77 10.36 11.11 7.35
N ILE A 78 9.60 11.85 8.17
CA ILE A 78 8.67 11.26 9.13
C ILE A 78 7.51 10.58 8.39
N GLY A 79 6.83 11.30 7.50
CA GLY A 79 5.72 10.74 6.71
C GLY A 79 6.15 9.55 5.85
N TYR A 80 7.33 9.60 5.23
CA TYR A 80 7.87 8.46 4.46
C TYR A 80 8.19 7.26 5.35
N SER A 81 8.69 7.46 6.57
CA SER A 81 8.90 6.37 7.53
C SER A 81 7.57 5.74 7.95
N THR A 82 6.52 6.54 8.14
CA THR A 82 5.17 6.03 8.43
C THR A 82 4.63 5.19 7.28
N ILE A 83 4.83 5.62 6.02
CA ILE A 83 4.44 4.86 4.83
C ILE A 83 5.19 3.52 4.77
N LEU A 84 6.49 3.52 5.03
CA LEU A 84 7.31 2.30 5.04
C LEU A 84 6.92 1.31 6.14
N GLY A 85 6.39 1.80 7.26
CA GLY A 85 5.90 0.97 8.36
C GLY A 85 4.47 0.47 8.19
N ALA A 86 3.76 0.89 7.14
CA ALA A 86 2.37 0.50 6.91
C ALA A 86 2.27 -0.97 6.45
N LYS A 87 1.10 -1.58 6.67
CA LYS A 87 0.83 -2.92 6.16
C LYS A 87 0.81 -2.89 4.63
N PRO A 88 1.43 -3.87 3.94
CA PRO A 88 1.45 -3.93 2.47
C PRO A 88 0.15 -4.55 1.92
N ASP A 89 -1.01 -4.08 2.39
CA ASP A 89 -2.35 -4.58 2.04
C ASP A 89 -3.14 -3.64 1.12
N GLY A 90 -2.54 -2.51 0.74
CA GLY A 90 -3.13 -1.50 -0.16
C GLY A 90 -4.01 -0.46 0.54
N TYR A 91 -4.39 -0.65 1.81
CA TYR A 91 -5.24 0.31 2.52
C TYR A 91 -4.51 1.52 3.07
N THR A 92 -3.19 1.56 2.94
CA THR A 92 -2.38 2.77 3.17
C THR A 92 -1.55 3.07 1.95
N ILE A 93 -1.72 4.27 1.39
CA ILE A 93 -0.92 4.77 0.27
C ILE A 93 -0.21 6.06 0.67
N GLY A 94 0.96 6.30 0.09
CA GLY A 94 1.78 7.47 0.35
C GLY A 94 1.89 8.39 -0.85
N VAL A 95 1.85 9.70 -0.61
CA VAL A 95 2.15 10.70 -1.64
C VAL A 95 3.64 11.03 -1.60
N ILE A 96 4.35 10.66 -2.66
CA ILE A 96 5.79 10.87 -2.79
C ILE A 96 6.07 12.11 -3.62
N ASN A 97 6.78 13.06 -3.02
CA ASN A 97 7.41 14.14 -3.75
C ASN A 97 8.80 13.67 -4.15
N PHE A 98 8.98 13.35 -5.43
CA PHE A 98 10.16 12.63 -5.90
C PHE A 98 11.49 13.39 -5.66
N PRO A 99 11.63 14.69 -5.97
CA PRO A 99 12.84 15.44 -5.65
C PRO A 99 13.23 15.40 -4.17
N ASN A 100 12.27 15.62 -3.26
CA ASN A 100 12.54 15.61 -1.83
C ASN A 100 12.91 14.21 -1.34
N PHE A 101 12.16 13.19 -1.77
CA PHE A 101 12.46 11.79 -1.45
C PHE A 101 13.88 11.40 -1.88
N LEU A 102 14.28 11.77 -3.10
CA LEU A 102 15.63 11.53 -3.59
C LEU A 102 16.69 12.29 -2.77
N SER A 103 16.46 13.57 -2.48
CA SER A 103 17.38 14.37 -1.68
C SER A 103 17.63 13.77 -0.28
N LEU A 104 16.60 13.18 0.34
CA LEU A 104 16.72 12.48 1.63
C LEU A 104 17.63 11.26 1.53
N SER A 105 17.47 10.45 0.48
CA SER A 105 18.32 9.28 0.24
C SER A 105 19.78 9.65 -0.01
N LEU A 106 20.02 10.80 -0.64
CA LEU A 106 21.35 11.29 -0.99
C LEU A 106 21.97 12.17 0.10
N GLN A 107 21.20 12.57 1.13
CA GLN A 107 21.61 13.59 2.10
C GLN A 107 22.91 13.22 2.82
N LYS A 108 23.04 11.95 3.26
CA LYS A 108 24.27 11.44 3.89
C LYS A 108 25.44 11.40 2.93
N LYS A 109 25.20 11.03 1.66
CA LYS A 109 26.24 10.84 0.64
C LYS A 109 26.81 12.18 0.15
N LEU A 110 25.95 13.17 -0.03
CA LEU A 110 26.31 14.46 -0.64
C LEU A 110 26.68 15.54 0.38
N ASN A 111 26.60 15.25 1.70
CA ASN A 111 26.85 16.21 2.78
C ASN A 111 26.15 17.56 2.54
N ILE A 112 24.86 17.51 2.18
CA ILE A 112 24.06 18.67 1.74
C ILE A 112 24.04 19.79 2.78
N GLN A 113 24.32 19.49 4.06
CA GLN A 113 24.48 20.49 5.13
C GLN A 113 25.54 21.54 4.81
N LYS A 114 26.57 21.19 4.03
CA LYS A 114 27.61 22.15 3.58
C LYS A 114 27.14 23.12 2.49
N MET A 115 25.99 22.86 1.84
CA MET A 115 25.45 23.73 0.79
C MET A 115 24.58 24.87 1.36
N ILE A 116 24.31 24.88 2.67
CA ILE A 116 23.66 25.98 3.34
C ILE A 116 24.72 27.06 3.57
N TRP A 117 24.68 28.11 2.75
CA TRP A 117 25.45 29.32 3.01
C TRP A 117 24.93 29.94 4.32
N LYS A 118 25.84 30.24 5.26
CA LYS A 118 25.53 30.96 6.50
C LYS A 118 25.36 32.45 6.22
#